data_AF-A0A6A3MP93-F1
#
_entry.id   AF-A0A6A3MP93-F1
#
_cell.length_a   1.000
_cell.length_b   1.000
_cell.length_c   1.000
_cell.angle_alpha   90.00
_cell.angle_beta   90.00
_cell.angle_gamma   90.00
#
_symmetry.space_group_name_H-M   'P 1'
#
loop_
_entity.id
_entity.type
_entity.pdbx_description
1 polymer ?
#
loop_
_entity_poly.entity_id
_entity_poly.type
_entity_poly.pdbx_seq_one_letter_code
_entity_poly.pdbx_strand_id
1 'polypeptide(L)'
;MTILPKDENSQCGIIYTLVPAQPLPSVDLSKSFRGRLLPAAIHTYIRRRYYKYYRAILFSTAVSYCLYLIVPMVKASVGEVLAILAVILWMPMGLGSITTLRYDIVRLVCRTFDFWFFSTITSVIVVSMSMYFSDLRWIRVLIDWFGYHDVIFVDAHVLGLRSITYILITSIISAAIVLIWMMLGKIDGGSSFSIIEYENERSRFELSCVDVIVSASSSDVTILRGSVCYDNFFARGRRKSSHITQIVQVHDEKCGEQRARKKARSLTIMDDETMNSIADHSKIDMWHIALGIRHDEPDFPEWFY
;
A
#
# COMPACT_ATOMS: atom_id res chain seq x y z
N MET A 1 47.96 -22.66 -47.52
CA MET A 1 47.92 -22.93 -46.07
C MET A 1 48.73 -21.83 -45.41
N THR A 2 48.06 -20.74 -45.06
CA THR A 2 48.68 -19.47 -44.69
C THR A 2 48.54 -19.33 -43.19
N ILE A 3 49.65 -19.48 -42.48
CA ILE A 3 49.72 -19.37 -41.02
C ILE A 3 49.68 -17.87 -40.70
N LEU A 4 48.55 -17.38 -40.20
CA LEU A 4 48.44 -16.02 -39.67
C LEU A 4 49.21 -15.95 -38.34
N PRO A 5 49.99 -14.87 -38.11
CA PRO A 5 50.73 -14.70 -36.88
C PRO A 5 49.76 -14.56 -35.70
N LYS A 6 50.04 -15.35 -34.66
CA LYS A 6 49.33 -15.33 -33.38
C LYS A 6 49.86 -14.13 -32.57
N ASP A 7 49.16 -13.01 -32.61
CA ASP A 7 49.47 -11.85 -31.76
C ASP A 7 49.19 -12.18 -30.29
N GLU A 8 50.25 -12.51 -29.54
CA GLU A 8 50.22 -12.90 -28.12
C GLU A 8 50.16 -11.72 -27.14
N ASN A 9 49.61 -10.56 -27.53
CA ASN A 9 49.53 -9.43 -26.59
C ASN A 9 48.31 -8.52 -26.76
N SER A 10 47.19 -9.06 -27.23
CA SER A 10 45.91 -8.37 -27.15
C SER A 10 45.36 -8.51 -25.73
N GLN A 11 45.71 -7.57 -24.85
CA GLN A 11 44.91 -7.33 -23.65
C GLN A 11 43.46 -7.23 -24.11
N CYS A 12 42.64 -8.21 -23.74
CA CYS A 12 41.22 -8.27 -24.08
C CYS A 12 40.54 -7.14 -23.28
N GLY A 13 40.60 -5.93 -23.82
CA GLY A 13 39.95 -4.77 -23.24
C GLY A 13 38.46 -5.04 -23.26
N ILE A 14 37.85 -5.17 -22.08
CA ILE A 14 36.41 -5.31 -21.94
C ILE A 14 35.79 -3.99 -22.38
N ILE A 15 35.31 -3.93 -23.62
CA ILE A 15 34.62 -2.76 -24.18
C ILE A 15 33.18 -2.80 -23.67
N TYR A 16 32.90 -2.00 -22.64
CA TYR A 16 31.53 -1.77 -22.20
C TYR A 16 30.82 -0.89 -23.24
N THR A 17 29.90 -1.49 -23.99
CA THR A 17 29.03 -0.75 -24.91
C THR A 17 27.75 -0.38 -24.18
N LEU A 18 27.44 0.92 -24.13
CA LEU A 18 26.17 1.39 -23.60
C LEU A 18 25.06 0.98 -24.58
N VAL A 19 24.30 -0.06 -24.22
CA VAL A 19 23.11 -0.46 -24.96
C VAL A 19 21.95 0.41 -24.48
N PRO A 20 21.21 1.08 -25.38
CA PRO A 20 20.03 1.84 -24.97
C PRO A 20 19.07 0.88 -24.25
N ALA A 21 18.66 1.26 -23.04
CA ALA A 21 17.71 0.46 -22.27
C ALA A 21 16.43 0.27 -23.10
N GLN A 22 15.95 -0.97 -23.16
CA GLN A 22 14.63 -1.24 -23.75
C GLN A 22 13.60 -0.38 -22.99
N PRO A 23 12.60 0.20 -23.69
CA PRO A 23 11.59 1.01 -23.05
C PRO A 23 10.95 0.19 -21.92
N LEU A 24 10.93 0.77 -20.72
CA LEU A 24 10.33 0.09 -19.57
C LEU A 24 8.87 -0.23 -19.91
N PRO A 25 8.35 -1.40 -19.48
CA PRO A 25 6.95 -1.72 -19.66
C PRO A 25 6.11 -0.59 -19.05
N SER A 26 5.28 0.06 -19.86
CA SER A 26 4.42 1.14 -19.40
C SER A 26 3.32 0.54 -18.53
N VAL A 27 3.32 0.92 -17.25
CA VAL A 27 2.29 0.51 -16.28
C VAL A 27 1.13 1.50 -16.38
N ASP A 28 -0.06 1.01 -16.69
CA ASP A 28 -1.24 1.86 -16.84
C ASP A 28 -1.96 2.00 -15.49
N LEU A 29 -1.61 3.05 -14.77
CA LEU A 29 -2.17 3.35 -13.44
C LEU A 29 -3.67 3.71 -13.47
N SER A 30 -4.25 3.95 -14.65
CA SER A 30 -5.69 4.25 -14.78
C SER A 30 -6.57 3.02 -14.57
N LYS A 31 -5.99 1.80 -14.71
CA LYS A 31 -6.71 0.53 -14.59
C LYS A 31 -6.76 0.05 -13.14
N SER A 32 -7.82 0.44 -12.42
CA SER A 32 -8.17 -0.16 -11.12
C SER A 32 -8.74 -1.57 -11.29
N PHE A 33 -8.48 -2.45 -10.32
CA PHE A 33 -9.10 -3.78 -10.23
C PHE A 33 -10.63 -3.69 -10.34
N ARG A 34 -11.20 -2.64 -9.75
CA ARG A 34 -12.63 -2.35 -9.75
C ARG A 34 -13.20 -2.08 -11.15
N GLY A 35 -12.45 -1.37 -12.00
CA GLY A 35 -12.89 -1.02 -13.35
C GLY A 35 -12.92 -2.22 -14.30
N ARG A 36 -12.14 -3.26 -13.99
CA ARG A 36 -12.09 -4.50 -14.78
C ARG A 36 -13.05 -5.58 -14.28
N LEU A 37 -13.25 -5.67 -12.96
CA LEU A 37 -14.10 -6.70 -12.35
C LEU A 37 -15.59 -6.33 -12.38
N LEU A 38 -15.93 -5.04 -12.22
CA LEU A 38 -17.31 -4.60 -12.06
C LEU A 38 -17.78 -3.73 -13.23
N PRO A 39 -19.00 -3.94 -13.75
CA PRO A 39 -19.64 -3.02 -14.69
C PRO A 39 -19.70 -1.58 -14.14
N ALA A 40 -19.55 -0.58 -15.02
CA ALA A 40 -19.52 0.84 -14.65
C ALA A 40 -20.76 1.31 -13.86
N ALA A 41 -21.93 0.73 -14.14
CA ALA A 41 -23.17 1.01 -13.40
C ALA A 41 -23.09 0.56 -11.92
N ILE A 42 -22.59 -0.66 -11.68
CA ILE A 42 -22.41 -1.21 -10.32
C ILE A 42 -21.33 -0.41 -9.59
N HIS A 43 -20.26 -0.05 -10.29
CA HIS A 43 -19.19 0.79 -9.73
C HIS A 43 -19.74 2.11 -9.19
N THR A 44 -20.46 2.88 -10.02
CA THR A 44 -21.01 4.19 -9.61
C THR A 44 -22.02 4.05 -8.48
N TYR A 45 -22.85 3.01 -8.49
CA TYR A 45 -23.79 2.70 -7.41
C TYR A 45 -23.07 2.44 -6.08
N ILE A 46 -22.12 1.49 -6.05
CA ILE A 46 -21.34 1.15 -4.84
C ILE A 46 -20.60 2.39 -4.33
N ARG A 47 -20.00 3.17 -5.24
CA ARG A 47 -19.29 4.41 -4.89
C ARG A 47 -20.23 5.35 -4.14
N ARG A 48 -21.38 5.71 -4.74
CA ARG A 48 -22.36 6.62 -4.13
C ARG A 48 -22.85 6.12 -2.77
N ARG A 49 -23.12 4.81 -2.64
CA ARG A 49 -23.54 4.22 -1.37
C ARG A 49 -22.43 4.30 -0.32
N TYR A 50 -21.20 3.97 -0.69
CA TYR A 50 -20.06 4.02 0.23
C TYR A 50 -19.82 5.43 0.78
N TYR A 51 -19.87 6.47 -0.06
CA TYR A 51 -19.76 7.87 0.41
C TYR A 51 -20.90 8.26 1.34
N LYS A 52 -22.14 7.92 0.99
CA LYS A 52 -23.31 8.30 1.80
C LYS A 52 -23.26 7.69 3.21
N TYR A 53 -22.71 6.48 3.35
CA TYR A 53 -22.65 5.76 4.63
C TYR A 53 -21.23 5.67 5.20
N TYR A 54 -20.30 6.52 4.74
CA TYR A 54 -18.89 6.40 5.09
C TYR A 54 -18.63 6.41 6.61
N ARG A 55 -19.24 7.36 7.33
CA ARG A 55 -19.10 7.46 8.80
C ARG A 55 -19.64 6.23 9.52
N ALA A 56 -20.74 5.67 9.04
CA ALA A 56 -21.33 4.46 9.62
C ALA A 56 -20.45 3.23 9.36
N ILE A 57 -19.85 3.12 8.16
CA ILE A 57 -18.90 2.07 7.83
C ILE A 57 -17.66 2.17 8.72
N LEU A 58 -17.08 3.37 8.87
CA LEU A 58 -15.95 3.57 9.79
C LEU A 58 -16.28 3.18 11.23
N PHE A 59 -17.44 3.60 11.74
CA PHE A 59 -17.87 3.26 13.09
C PHE A 59 -18.07 1.74 13.24
N SER A 60 -18.73 1.10 12.27
CA SER A 60 -18.90 -0.35 12.19
C SER A 60 -17.55 -1.08 12.24
N THR A 61 -16.58 -0.62 11.46
CA THR A 61 -15.22 -1.17 11.43
C THR A 61 -14.51 -0.98 12.77
N ALA A 62 -14.62 0.19 13.39
CA ALA A 62 -14.03 0.45 14.70
C ALA A 62 -14.61 -0.49 15.77
N VAL A 63 -15.95 -0.64 15.80
CA VAL A 63 -16.63 -1.59 16.68
C VAL A 63 -16.18 -3.02 16.40
N SER A 64 -16.06 -3.41 15.12
CA SER A 64 -15.54 -4.72 14.74
C SER A 64 -14.15 -4.96 15.31
N TYR A 65 -13.22 -4.00 15.21
CA TYR A 65 -11.88 -4.14 15.77
C TYR A 65 -11.91 -4.26 17.30
N CYS A 66 -12.76 -3.51 18.00
CA CYS A 66 -12.94 -3.66 19.44
C CYS A 66 -13.45 -5.06 19.82
N LEU A 67 -14.47 -5.56 19.11
CA LEU A 67 -14.97 -6.93 19.29
C LEU A 67 -13.86 -7.94 19.05
N TYR A 68 -13.06 -7.72 18.00
CA TYR A 68 -11.94 -8.58 17.65
C TYR A 68 -10.93 -8.72 18.79
N LEU A 69 -10.58 -7.63 19.48
CA LEU A 69 -9.71 -7.66 20.66
C LEU A 69 -10.31 -8.44 21.84
N ILE A 70 -11.64 -8.44 21.97
CA ILE A 70 -12.36 -9.06 23.08
C ILE A 70 -12.57 -10.57 22.87
N VAL A 71 -12.76 -11.04 21.62
CA VAL A 71 -12.99 -12.45 21.27
C VAL A 71 -12.09 -13.47 22.00
N PRO A 72 -10.75 -13.29 22.08
CA PRO A 72 -9.89 -14.28 22.73
C PRO A 72 -9.97 -14.24 24.27
N MET A 73 -10.56 -13.19 24.85
CA MET A 73 -10.66 -12.99 26.30
C MET A 73 -11.97 -13.55 26.89
N VAL A 74 -12.93 -13.92 26.03
CA VAL A 74 -14.24 -14.42 26.44
C VAL A 74 -14.34 -15.94 26.28
N LYS A 75 -15.32 -16.54 26.97
CA LYS A 75 -15.64 -17.97 26.84
C LYS A 75 -16.00 -18.34 25.40
N ALA A 76 -15.75 -19.59 25.02
CA ALA A 76 -15.91 -20.06 23.64
C ALA A 76 -17.29 -19.71 23.05
N SER A 77 -18.38 -20.03 23.76
CA SER A 77 -19.75 -19.80 23.29
C SER A 77 -20.08 -18.33 22.98
N VAL A 78 -19.59 -17.39 23.80
CA VAL A 78 -19.78 -15.96 23.56
C VAL A 78 -18.83 -15.47 22.45
N GLY A 79 -17.60 -15.98 22.46
CA GLY A 79 -16.56 -15.64 21.48
C GLY A 79 -16.96 -16.00 20.06
N GLU A 80 -17.66 -17.12 19.84
CA GLU A 80 -18.17 -17.53 18.53
C GLU A 80 -19.15 -16.51 17.94
N VAL A 81 -20.15 -16.09 18.73
CA VAL A 81 -21.15 -15.11 18.30
C VAL A 81 -20.49 -13.75 18.02
N LEU A 82 -19.58 -13.32 18.91
CA LEU A 82 -18.84 -12.07 18.72
C LEU A 82 -17.92 -12.10 17.50
N ALA A 83 -17.30 -13.25 17.20
CA ALA A 83 -16.47 -13.42 16.01
C ALA A 83 -17.29 -13.25 14.73
N ILE A 84 -18.47 -13.89 14.64
CA ILE A 84 -19.37 -13.75 13.49
C ILE A 84 -19.83 -12.29 13.34
N LEU A 85 -20.23 -11.65 14.44
CA LEU A 85 -20.68 -10.26 14.42
C LEU A 85 -19.55 -9.32 13.96
N ALA A 86 -18.32 -9.53 14.43
CA ALA A 86 -17.15 -8.77 13.99
C ALA A 86 -16.93 -8.91 12.48
N VAL A 87 -16.98 -10.12 11.93
CA VAL A 87 -16.82 -10.35 10.48
C VAL A 87 -17.86 -9.59 9.67
N ILE A 88 -19.13 -9.64 10.07
CA ILE A 88 -20.21 -8.93 9.39
C ILE A 88 -19.98 -7.41 9.42
N LEU A 89 -19.56 -6.87 10.57
CA LEU A 89 -19.28 -5.44 10.74
C LEU A 89 -18.04 -4.98 9.96
N TRP A 90 -17.04 -5.85 9.78
CA TRP A 90 -15.81 -5.58 9.04
C TRP A 90 -15.97 -5.69 7.52
N MET A 91 -16.82 -6.60 7.04
CA MET A 91 -16.96 -6.95 5.61
C MET A 91 -17.09 -5.73 4.68
N PRO A 92 -17.89 -4.67 4.97
CA PRO A 92 -18.00 -3.52 4.07
C PRO A 92 -16.67 -2.79 3.83
N MET A 93 -15.83 -2.70 4.87
CA MET A 93 -14.51 -2.08 4.79
C MET A 93 -13.52 -2.99 4.07
N GLY A 94 -13.49 -4.29 4.40
CA GLY A 94 -12.61 -5.26 3.75
C GLY A 94 -12.85 -5.35 2.24
N LEU A 95 -14.12 -5.44 1.83
CA LEU A 95 -14.50 -5.42 0.41
C LEU A 95 -14.15 -4.07 -0.25
N GLY A 96 -14.36 -2.96 0.47
CA GLY A 96 -13.95 -1.63 0.01
C GLY A 96 -12.45 -1.55 -0.28
N SER A 97 -11.62 -2.09 0.63
CA SER A 97 -10.16 -2.12 0.53
C SER A 97 -9.69 -2.81 -0.75
N ILE A 98 -10.13 -4.05 -0.99
CA ILE A 98 -9.77 -4.85 -2.17
C ILE A 98 -10.15 -4.11 -3.47
N THR A 99 -11.29 -3.42 -3.50
CA THR A 99 -11.72 -2.68 -4.70
C THR A 99 -10.85 -1.45 -4.99
N THR A 100 -10.03 -0.98 -4.05
CA THR A 100 -9.18 0.20 -4.27
C THR A 100 -7.82 -0.12 -4.88
N LEU A 101 -7.47 -1.41 -5.00
CA LEU A 101 -6.19 -1.86 -5.53
C LEU A 101 -6.03 -1.59 -7.03
N ARG A 102 -4.81 -1.19 -7.44
CA ARG A 102 -4.44 -1.04 -8.87
C ARG A 102 -4.11 -2.39 -9.49
N TYR A 103 -4.79 -2.77 -10.57
CA TYR A 103 -4.69 -4.12 -11.15
C TYR A 103 -3.28 -4.46 -11.62
N ASP A 104 -2.62 -3.55 -12.35
CA ASP A 104 -1.29 -3.81 -12.90
C ASP A 104 -0.22 -3.95 -11.80
N ILE A 105 -0.35 -3.19 -10.70
CA ILE A 105 0.56 -3.30 -9.55
C ILE A 105 0.32 -4.61 -8.81
N VAL A 106 -0.95 -4.99 -8.55
CA VAL A 106 -1.28 -6.29 -7.95
C VAL A 106 -0.70 -7.43 -8.78
N ARG A 107 -0.86 -7.38 -10.11
CA ARG A 107 -0.30 -8.40 -11.01
C ARG A 107 1.23 -8.46 -10.94
N LEU A 108 1.89 -7.32 -10.79
CA LEU A 108 3.35 -7.24 -10.63
C LEU A 108 3.78 -7.85 -9.29
N VAL A 109 3.12 -7.48 -8.19
CA VAL A 109 3.39 -7.99 -6.84
C VAL A 109 3.14 -9.49 -6.76
N CYS A 110 2.05 -10.01 -7.33
CA CYS A 110 1.77 -11.45 -7.35
C CYS A 110 2.78 -12.29 -8.13
N ARG A 111 3.67 -11.67 -8.92
CA ARG A 111 4.77 -12.36 -9.63
C ARG A 111 6.07 -12.38 -8.84
N THR A 112 6.19 -11.63 -7.75
CA THR A 112 7.41 -11.61 -6.94
C THR A 112 7.44 -12.82 -5.99
N PHE A 113 8.66 -13.27 -5.66
CA PHE A 113 8.87 -14.32 -4.67
C PHE A 113 8.32 -13.91 -3.29
N ASP A 114 8.53 -12.65 -2.91
CA ASP A 114 8.12 -12.10 -1.61
C ASP A 114 6.61 -12.27 -1.37
N PHE A 115 5.78 -12.02 -2.38
CA PHE A 115 4.33 -12.22 -2.27
C PHE A 115 3.98 -13.66 -1.89
N TRP A 116 4.53 -14.64 -2.62
CA TRP A 116 4.23 -16.06 -2.37
C TRP A 116 4.79 -16.52 -1.03
N PHE A 117 5.96 -16.03 -0.64
CA PHE A 117 6.56 -16.31 0.66
C PHE A 117 5.65 -15.84 1.81
N PHE A 118 5.26 -14.56 1.83
CA PHE A 118 4.38 -14.02 2.87
C PHE A 118 2.98 -14.63 2.83
N SER A 119 2.41 -14.86 1.63
CA SER A 119 1.10 -15.50 1.49
C SER A 119 1.11 -16.94 2.01
N THR A 120 2.18 -17.69 1.76
CA THR A 120 2.33 -19.07 2.28
C THR A 120 2.47 -19.07 3.79
N ILE A 121 3.34 -18.24 4.37
CA ILE A 121 3.54 -18.15 5.83
C ILE A 121 2.25 -17.75 6.53
N THR A 122 1.58 -16.69 6.07
CA THR A 122 0.32 -16.23 6.66
C THR A 122 -0.78 -17.28 6.54
N SER A 123 -0.84 -18.02 5.42
CA SER A 123 -1.78 -19.13 5.26
C SER A 123 -1.50 -20.29 6.21
N VAL A 124 -0.22 -20.65 6.43
CA VAL A 124 0.17 -21.66 7.43
C VAL A 124 -0.23 -21.20 8.83
N ILE A 125 0.02 -19.94 9.20
CA ILE A 125 -0.41 -19.38 10.50
C ILE A 125 -1.93 -19.50 10.66
N VAL A 126 -2.69 -19.15 9.62
CA VAL A 126 -4.16 -19.15 9.65
C VAL A 126 -4.71 -20.57 9.78
N VAL A 127 -4.15 -21.53 9.04
CA VAL A 127 -4.53 -22.94 9.14
C VAL A 127 -4.21 -23.48 10.53
N SER A 128 -2.99 -23.24 11.03
CA SER A 128 -2.58 -23.68 12.38
C SER A 128 -3.44 -23.06 13.47
N MET A 129 -3.72 -21.76 13.40
CA MET A 129 -4.62 -21.07 14.34
C MET A 129 -6.06 -21.59 14.23
N SER A 130 -6.55 -21.91 13.03
CA SER A 130 -7.89 -22.46 12.85
C SER A 130 -8.01 -23.85 13.47
N MET A 131 -6.99 -24.69 13.28
CA MET A 131 -6.89 -26.00 13.94
C MET A 131 -6.79 -25.85 15.47
N TYR A 132 -6.06 -24.84 15.96
CA TYR A 132 -5.93 -24.58 17.39
C TYR A 132 -7.26 -24.18 18.05
N PHE A 133 -8.04 -23.30 17.42
CA PHE A 133 -9.32 -22.84 17.99
C PHE A 133 -10.41 -23.90 17.96
N SER A 134 -10.45 -24.77 16.94
CA SER A 134 -11.46 -25.84 16.71
C SER A 134 -12.94 -25.42 16.67
N ASP A 135 -13.27 -24.16 17.02
CA ASP A 135 -14.61 -23.55 17.05
C ASP A 135 -14.72 -22.39 16.05
N LEU A 136 -15.93 -21.83 15.86
CA LEU A 136 -16.21 -20.71 14.94
C LEU A 136 -15.40 -19.42 15.18
N ARG A 137 -14.62 -19.34 16.27
CA ARG A 137 -13.62 -18.29 16.50
C ARG A 137 -12.54 -18.26 15.40
N TRP A 138 -12.31 -19.36 14.68
CA TRP A 138 -11.40 -19.40 13.53
C TRP A 138 -11.81 -18.42 12.41
N ILE A 139 -13.10 -18.07 12.29
CA ILE A 139 -13.56 -17.10 11.27
C ILE A 139 -12.89 -15.75 11.49
N ARG A 140 -12.57 -15.38 12.75
CA ARG A 140 -11.81 -14.16 13.04
C ARG A 140 -10.46 -14.20 12.33
N VAL A 141 -9.79 -15.35 12.33
CA VAL A 141 -8.44 -15.55 11.76
C VAL A 141 -8.44 -15.29 10.25
N LEU A 142 -9.57 -15.50 9.56
CA LEU A 142 -9.73 -15.09 8.15
C LEU A 142 -9.67 -13.57 7.96
N ILE A 143 -10.23 -12.78 8.89
CA ILE A 143 -10.12 -11.31 8.84
C ILE A 143 -8.66 -10.90 8.92
N ASP A 144 -7.90 -11.48 9.85
CA ASP A 144 -6.46 -11.21 9.95
C ASP A 144 -5.75 -11.61 8.65
N TRP A 145 -6.09 -12.77 8.06
CA TRP A 145 -5.52 -13.20 6.77
C TRP A 145 -5.75 -12.19 5.65
N PHE A 146 -6.98 -11.66 5.51
CA PHE A 146 -7.27 -10.60 4.55
C PHE A 146 -6.52 -9.30 4.89
N GLY A 147 -6.48 -8.91 6.16
CA GLY A 147 -5.74 -7.74 6.62
C GLY A 147 -4.25 -7.83 6.33
N TYR A 148 -3.64 -9.00 6.48
CA TYR A 148 -2.24 -9.24 6.10
C TYR A 148 -2.03 -9.12 4.60
N HIS A 149 -2.95 -9.65 3.78
CA HIS A 149 -2.86 -9.50 2.33
C HIS A 149 -3.01 -8.04 1.89
N ASP A 150 -3.88 -7.26 2.53
CA ASP A 150 -3.99 -5.82 2.29
C ASP A 150 -2.66 -5.09 2.60
N VAL A 151 -1.91 -5.52 3.63
CA VAL A 151 -0.57 -4.99 3.94
C VAL A 151 0.46 -5.41 2.89
N ILE A 152 0.43 -6.65 2.41
CA ILE A 152 1.32 -7.10 1.32
C ILE A 152 1.06 -6.29 0.03
N PHE A 153 -0.19 -5.87 -0.19
CA PHE A 153 -0.58 -5.02 -1.31
C PHE A 153 -0.49 -3.50 -1.00
N VAL A 154 0.26 -3.09 0.03
CA VAL A 154 0.39 -1.67 0.39
C VAL A 154 0.87 -0.79 -0.79
N ASP A 155 1.77 -1.31 -1.63
CA ASP A 155 2.27 -0.59 -2.81
C ASP A 155 1.23 -0.44 -3.93
N ALA A 156 0.23 -1.32 -3.95
CA ALA A 156 -0.88 -1.27 -4.90
C ALA A 156 -2.03 -0.39 -4.41
N HIS A 157 -2.04 0.01 -3.13
CA HIS A 157 -3.04 0.89 -2.57
C HIS A 157 -2.83 2.34 -3.02
N VAL A 158 -3.90 2.94 -3.51
CA VAL A 158 -3.95 4.38 -3.83
C VAL A 158 -4.32 5.22 -2.62
N LEU A 159 -4.89 4.58 -1.59
CA LEU A 159 -5.37 5.24 -0.37
C LEU A 159 -4.20 5.63 0.55
N GLY A 160 -4.37 6.74 1.27
CA GLY A 160 -3.36 7.28 2.16
C GLY A 160 -2.80 6.26 3.17
N LEU A 161 -1.47 6.21 3.27
CA LEU A 161 -0.69 5.33 4.17
C LEU A 161 -1.11 5.41 5.65
N ARG A 162 -1.78 6.49 6.06
CA ARG A 162 -2.23 6.72 7.44
C ARG A 162 -3.27 5.71 7.89
N SER A 163 -4.28 5.41 7.06
CA SER A 163 -5.33 4.46 7.42
C SER A 163 -4.76 3.06 7.61
N ILE A 164 -3.85 2.65 6.71
CA ILE A 164 -3.15 1.36 6.76
C ILE A 164 -2.31 1.28 8.04
N THR A 165 -1.65 2.38 8.43
CA THR A 165 -0.87 2.44 9.69
C THR A 165 -1.74 2.15 10.91
N TYR A 166 -2.95 2.72 11.00
CA TYR A 166 -3.85 2.45 12.14
C TYR A 166 -4.32 0.99 12.18
N ILE A 167 -4.71 0.44 11.02
CA ILE A 167 -5.10 -0.97 10.89
C ILE A 167 -3.93 -1.87 11.33
N LEU A 168 -2.71 -1.55 10.90
CA LEU A 168 -1.51 -2.28 11.27
C LEU A 168 -1.29 -2.26 12.79
N ILE A 169 -1.34 -1.08 13.42
CA ILE A 169 -1.20 -0.92 14.89
C ILE A 169 -2.22 -1.78 15.63
N THR A 170 -3.50 -1.69 15.25
CA THR A 170 -4.57 -2.48 15.86
C THR A 170 -4.37 -3.98 15.66
N SER A 171 -3.90 -4.40 14.50
CA SER A 171 -3.54 -5.80 14.23
C SER A 171 -2.36 -6.27 15.09
N ILE A 172 -1.34 -5.42 15.34
CA ILE A 172 -0.24 -5.75 16.27
C ILE A 172 -0.76 -6.05 17.65
N ILE A 173 -1.58 -5.13 18.18
CA ILE A 173 -2.12 -5.23 19.53
C ILE A 173 -3.00 -6.49 19.64
N SER A 174 -3.84 -6.75 18.65
CA SER A 174 -4.67 -7.96 18.61
C SER A 174 -3.87 -9.25 18.58
N ALA A 175 -2.85 -9.33 17.71
CA ALA A 175 -1.99 -10.49 17.61
C ALA A 175 -1.22 -10.73 18.92
N ALA A 176 -0.69 -9.67 19.54
CA ALA A 176 0.00 -9.76 20.81
C ALA A 176 -0.92 -10.28 21.93
N ILE A 177 -2.15 -9.78 22.02
CA ILE A 177 -3.14 -10.25 23.00
C ILE A 177 -3.43 -11.74 22.79
N VAL A 178 -3.67 -12.19 21.55
CA VAL A 178 -3.91 -13.62 21.28
C VAL A 178 -2.71 -14.47 21.64
N LEU A 179 -1.50 -14.07 21.24
CA LEU A 179 -0.28 -14.82 21.56
C LEU A 179 -0.07 -14.91 23.08
N ILE A 180 -0.27 -13.82 23.81
CA ILE A 180 -0.16 -13.81 25.28
C ILE A 180 -1.20 -14.75 25.90
N TRP A 181 -2.47 -14.68 25.48
CA TRP A 181 -3.53 -15.54 26.00
C TRP A 181 -3.31 -17.03 25.66
N MET A 182 -2.78 -17.30 24.47
CA MET A 182 -2.41 -18.64 24.02
C MET A 182 -1.27 -19.20 24.87
N MET A 183 -0.21 -18.42 25.09
CA MET A 183 0.92 -18.82 25.94
C MET A 183 0.54 -19.03 27.41
N LEU A 184 -0.45 -18.29 27.91
CA LEU A 184 -0.99 -18.49 29.25
C LEU A 184 -1.87 -19.75 29.35
N GLY A 185 -2.19 -20.42 28.24
CA GLY A 185 -3.09 -21.58 28.22
C GLY A 185 -4.50 -21.22 28.68
N LYS A 186 -4.91 -19.96 28.52
CA LYS A 186 -6.20 -19.44 29.02
C LYS A 186 -7.28 -19.37 27.94
N ILE A 187 -6.95 -19.76 26.71
CA ILE A 187 -7.91 -19.85 25.62
C ILE A 187 -8.81 -21.06 25.86
N ASP A 188 -10.06 -20.79 26.22
CA ASP A 188 -11.11 -21.80 26.33
C ASP A 188 -11.25 -22.55 25.00
N GLY A 189 -11.40 -23.88 24.99
CA GLY A 189 -11.52 -24.69 23.76
C GLY A 189 -10.28 -24.78 22.85
N GLY A 190 -9.13 -24.22 23.25
CA GLY A 190 -7.89 -24.35 22.47
C GLY A 190 -7.27 -25.74 22.63
N SER A 191 -7.05 -26.47 21.53
CA SER A 191 -6.35 -27.76 21.55
C SER A 191 -4.90 -27.62 21.08
N SER A 192 -3.94 -27.79 21.97
CA SER A 192 -2.53 -27.96 21.58
C SER A 192 -2.33 -29.38 21.06
N PHE A 193 -1.82 -29.52 19.84
CA PHE A 193 -1.42 -30.80 19.26
C PHE A 193 0.06 -30.76 18.87
N SER A 194 0.74 -31.90 19.01
CA SER A 194 2.10 -32.10 18.52
C SER A 194 2.07 -32.31 17.00
N ILE A 195 2.88 -31.54 16.27
CA ILE A 195 3.01 -31.70 14.82
C ILE A 195 4.08 -32.75 14.51
N ILE A 196 5.21 -32.64 15.21
CA ILE A 196 6.33 -33.56 15.08
C ILE A 196 6.70 -34.01 16.48
N GLU A 197 6.63 -35.31 16.69
CA GLU A 197 7.16 -35.96 17.86
C GLU A 197 8.34 -36.82 17.41
N TYR A 198 9.51 -36.54 17.98
CA TYR A 198 10.72 -37.30 17.72
C TYR A 198 11.30 -37.76 19.05
N GLU A 199 11.28 -39.08 19.26
CA GLU A 199 11.84 -39.71 20.45
C GLU A 199 13.16 -40.40 20.09
N ASN A 200 14.22 -40.03 20.78
CA ASN A 200 15.53 -40.68 20.74
C ASN A 200 15.83 -41.26 22.14
N GLU A 201 16.72 -42.25 22.23
CA GLU A 201 17.08 -42.95 23.49
C GLU A 201 17.48 -42.01 24.65
N ARG A 202 17.85 -40.76 24.35
CA ARG A 202 18.29 -39.75 25.34
C ARG A 202 17.40 -38.51 25.43
N SER A 203 16.44 -38.31 24.53
CA SER A 203 15.70 -37.05 24.43
C SER A 203 14.43 -37.19 23.59
N ARG A 204 13.33 -36.63 24.08
CA ARG A 204 12.08 -36.45 23.32
C ARG A 204 11.98 -34.98 22.89
N PHE A 205 11.89 -34.74 21.59
CA PHE A 205 11.64 -33.44 21.00
C PHE A 205 10.20 -33.40 20.50
N GLU A 206 9.44 -32.43 20.99
CA GLU A 206 8.06 -32.20 20.57
C GLU A 206 7.98 -30.79 19.97
N LEU A 207 7.56 -30.71 18.71
CA LEU A 207 7.25 -29.44 18.07
C LEU A 207 5.74 -29.24 18.17
N SER A 208 5.32 -28.33 19.07
CA SER A 208 3.92 -28.01 19.25
C SER A 208 3.42 -27.07 18.16
N CYS A 209 2.14 -27.18 17.80
CA CYS A 209 1.47 -26.19 16.94
C CYS A 209 1.60 -24.76 17.49
N VAL A 210 1.59 -24.60 18.81
CA VAL A 210 1.77 -23.30 19.48
C VAL A 210 3.15 -22.71 19.16
N ASP A 211 4.20 -23.53 19.13
CA ASP A 211 5.56 -23.09 18.81
C ASP A 211 5.69 -22.61 17.37
N VAL A 212 5.03 -23.32 16.44
CA VAL A 212 4.96 -22.93 15.02
C VAL A 212 4.22 -21.60 14.87
N ILE A 213 3.05 -21.46 15.51
CA ILE A 213 2.26 -20.22 15.46
C ILE A 213 3.06 -19.04 16.02
N VAL A 214 3.72 -19.20 17.16
CA VAL A 214 4.46 -18.12 17.83
C VAL A 214 5.69 -17.73 17.02
N SER A 215 6.46 -18.71 16.54
CA SER A 215 7.64 -18.48 15.71
C SER A 215 7.28 -17.82 14.38
N ALA A 216 6.24 -18.31 13.71
CA ALA A 216 5.78 -17.75 12.44
C ALA A 216 5.17 -16.34 12.63
N SER A 217 4.36 -16.14 13.68
CA SER A 217 3.76 -14.82 13.95
C SER A 217 4.81 -13.78 14.33
N SER A 218 5.81 -14.14 15.14
CA SER A 218 6.87 -13.22 15.56
C SER A 218 7.78 -12.80 14.40
N SER A 219 8.16 -13.75 13.54
CA SER A 219 8.95 -13.47 12.34
C SER A 219 8.18 -12.60 11.34
N ASP A 220 6.92 -12.93 11.05
CA ASP A 220 6.06 -12.16 10.15
C ASP A 220 5.87 -10.72 10.63
N VAL A 221 5.55 -10.55 11.92
CA VAL A 221 5.41 -9.23 12.56
C VAL A 221 6.69 -8.41 12.47
N THR A 222 7.86 -9.03 12.59
CA THR A 222 9.13 -8.32 12.55
C THR A 222 9.50 -7.91 11.13
N ILE A 223 9.34 -8.81 10.16
CA ILE A 223 9.75 -8.59 8.77
C ILE A 223 8.81 -7.63 8.05
N LEU A 224 7.51 -7.93 8.00
CA LEU A 224 6.54 -7.11 7.27
C LEU A 224 6.46 -5.71 7.88
N ARG A 225 6.38 -5.62 9.20
CA ARG A 225 6.17 -4.32 9.86
C ARG A 225 7.46 -3.52 9.96
N GLY A 226 8.60 -4.19 10.05
CA GLY A 226 9.91 -3.57 9.92
C GLY A 226 10.07 -2.86 8.58
N SER A 227 9.70 -3.51 7.48
CA SER A 227 9.78 -2.92 6.13
C SER A 227 8.88 -1.68 5.98
N VAL A 228 7.61 -1.77 6.40
CA VAL A 228 6.66 -0.64 6.30
C VAL A 228 7.08 0.55 7.18
N CYS A 229 7.59 0.29 8.39
CA CYS A 229 8.09 1.34 9.26
C CYS A 229 9.37 1.97 8.69
N TYR A 230 10.26 1.16 8.14
CA TYR A 230 11.50 1.60 7.51
C TYR A 230 11.21 2.53 6.32
N ASP A 231 10.32 2.13 5.41
CA ASP A 231 9.99 2.93 4.23
C ASP A 231 9.33 4.25 4.60
N ASN A 232 8.41 4.25 5.57
CA ASN A 232 7.80 5.47 6.07
C ASN A 232 8.81 6.42 6.72
N PHE A 233 9.77 5.88 7.48
CA PHE A 233 10.82 6.67 8.10
C PHE A 233 11.75 7.31 7.05
N PHE A 234 12.20 6.53 6.06
CA PHE A 234 13.08 7.01 5.00
C PHE A 234 12.37 7.96 4.02
N ALA A 235 11.10 7.73 3.70
CA ALA A 235 10.31 8.62 2.85
C ALA A 235 10.17 10.02 3.49
N ARG A 236 10.00 10.09 4.82
CA ARG A 236 10.00 11.37 5.55
C ARG A 236 11.37 12.06 5.52
N GLY A 237 12.46 11.29 5.57
CA GLY A 237 13.83 11.81 5.43
C GLY A 237 14.10 12.45 4.07
N ARG A 238 13.73 11.77 2.96
CA ARG A 238 13.95 12.29 1.60
C ARG A 238 13.13 13.54 1.27
N ARG A 239 11.90 13.66 1.78
CA ARG A 239 11.07 14.87 1.56
C ARG A 239 11.67 16.12 2.22
N LYS A 240 12.36 15.97 3.36
CA LYS A 240 13.07 17.09 4.00
C LYS A 240 14.34 17.48 3.23
N SER A 241 15.02 16.52 2.59
CA SER A 241 16.24 16.78 1.82
C SER A 241 15.95 17.41 0.44
N SER A 242 14.87 17.01 -0.23
CA SER A 242 14.47 17.59 -1.53
C SER A 242 14.00 19.05 -1.44
N HIS A 243 13.51 19.48 -0.28
CA HIS A 243 13.20 20.89 -0.03
C HIS A 243 14.47 21.77 0.09
N ILE A 244 15.64 21.18 0.33
CA ILE A 244 16.92 21.87 0.43
C ILE A 244 17.59 22.01 -0.95
N THR A 245 17.28 21.14 -1.92
CA THR A 245 17.89 21.18 -3.26
C THR A 245 17.15 22.09 -4.25
N GLN A 246 15.90 22.47 -3.98
CA GLN A 246 15.13 23.38 -4.84
C GLN A 246 15.48 24.87 -4.66
N ILE A 247 16.42 25.21 -3.75
CA ILE A 247 16.85 26.60 -3.50
C ILE A 247 18.10 27.00 -4.32
N VAL A 248 18.73 26.08 -5.07
CA VAL A 248 19.92 26.40 -5.90
C VAL A 248 19.67 26.13 -7.39
N GLN A 249 18.48 26.51 -7.88
CA GLN A 249 18.27 26.81 -9.31
C GLN A 249 17.59 28.17 -9.51
N VAL A 250 17.69 29.07 -8.51
CA VAL A 250 17.35 30.47 -8.69
C VAL A 250 18.55 31.21 -9.28
N HIS A 251 18.39 31.56 -10.56
CA HIS A 251 19.08 32.63 -11.30
C HIS A 251 20.47 32.36 -11.86
N ASP A 252 20.49 31.75 -13.05
CA ASP A 252 21.34 32.28 -14.13
C ASP A 252 20.54 32.76 -15.36
N GLU A 253 19.24 32.44 -15.48
CA GLU A 253 18.44 32.89 -16.65
C GLU A 253 18.05 34.37 -16.63
N LYS A 254 18.00 35.04 -15.47
CA LYS A 254 17.74 36.50 -15.45
C LYS A 254 18.94 37.38 -15.81
N CYS A 255 20.13 36.81 -15.92
CA CYS A 255 21.32 37.56 -16.39
C CYS A 255 21.24 37.83 -17.91
N GLY A 256 20.60 36.95 -18.69
CA GLY A 256 20.38 37.14 -20.13
C GLY A 256 19.25 38.13 -20.44
N GLU A 257 18.12 38.01 -19.74
CA GLU A 257 16.91 38.80 -20.06
C GLU A 257 17.03 40.29 -19.67
N GLN A 258 17.76 40.61 -18.60
CA GLN A 258 18.03 42.02 -18.24
C GLN A 258 19.01 42.69 -19.23
N ARG A 259 19.90 41.93 -19.87
CA ARG A 259 20.80 42.45 -20.90
C ARG A 259 20.08 42.73 -22.22
N ALA A 260 19.07 41.92 -22.56
CA ALA A 260 18.18 42.17 -23.70
C ALA A 260 17.24 43.36 -23.49
N ARG A 261 16.66 43.52 -22.29
CA ARG A 261 15.75 44.65 -21.97
C ARG A 261 16.47 46.01 -21.91
N LYS A 262 17.74 46.07 -21.50
CA LYS A 262 18.55 47.30 -21.58
C LYS A 262 18.86 47.71 -23.03
N LYS A 263 18.93 46.76 -23.96
CA LYS A 263 19.15 47.05 -25.39
C LYS A 263 17.86 47.50 -26.09
N ALA A 264 16.70 46.99 -25.70
CA ALA A 264 15.41 47.42 -26.22
C ALA A 264 15.00 48.84 -25.73
N ARG A 265 15.29 49.21 -24.48
CA ARG A 265 15.01 50.57 -23.96
C ARG A 265 15.87 51.69 -24.55
N SER A 266 16.94 51.36 -25.28
CA SER A 266 17.72 52.35 -26.04
C SER A 266 17.13 52.63 -27.44
N LEU A 267 16.12 51.87 -27.87
CA LEU A 267 15.56 51.93 -29.24
C LEU A 267 14.10 52.38 -29.29
N THR A 268 13.45 52.58 -28.15
CA THR A 268 12.09 53.13 -28.04
C THR A 268 12.13 54.42 -27.22
N ILE A 269 12.80 55.43 -27.76
CA ILE A 269 12.42 56.84 -27.58
C ILE A 269 12.03 57.30 -28.98
N MET A 270 10.90 56.79 -29.48
CA MET A 270 10.18 57.30 -30.64
C MET A 270 8.81 56.65 -30.65
N ASP A 271 7.79 57.50 -30.70
CA ASP A 271 6.37 57.24 -30.93
C ASP A 271 5.56 56.61 -29.78
N ASP A 272 5.18 57.50 -28.84
CA ASP A 272 4.25 57.24 -27.74
C ASP A 272 2.89 57.93 -27.98
N GLU A 273 2.28 57.74 -29.16
CA GLU A 273 0.99 58.40 -29.48
C GLU A 273 -0.10 57.53 -30.11
N THR A 274 0.08 56.21 -30.29
CA THR A 274 -0.91 55.37 -31.03
C THR A 274 -1.19 53.99 -30.42
N MET A 275 -1.40 53.86 -29.11
CA MET A 275 -1.83 52.57 -28.52
C MET A 275 -2.99 52.61 -27.51
N ASN A 276 -3.79 53.67 -27.48
CA ASN A 276 -4.98 53.76 -26.61
C ASN A 276 -6.33 53.44 -27.31
N SER A 277 -6.34 52.81 -28.49
CA SER A 277 -7.58 52.58 -29.26
C SER A 277 -7.98 51.10 -29.48
N ILE A 278 -7.26 50.11 -28.93
CA ILE A 278 -7.53 48.68 -29.21
C ILE A 278 -7.61 47.84 -27.91
N ALA A 279 -8.20 48.40 -26.85
CA ALA A 279 -8.31 47.69 -25.56
C ALA A 279 -9.76 47.34 -25.14
N ASP A 280 -10.77 47.59 -25.99
CA ASP A 280 -12.18 47.41 -25.59
C ASP A 280 -12.96 46.31 -26.32
N HIS A 281 -12.36 45.58 -27.26
CA HIS A 281 -13.10 44.60 -28.07
C HIS A 281 -12.72 43.11 -27.88
N SER A 282 -11.83 42.75 -26.92
CA SER A 282 -11.43 41.35 -26.69
C SER A 282 -11.88 40.72 -25.36
N LYS A 283 -12.77 41.38 -24.60
CA LYS A 283 -13.20 40.90 -23.27
C LYS A 283 -14.42 39.97 -23.25
N ILE A 284 -15.06 39.69 -24.40
CA ILE A 284 -16.33 38.96 -24.43
C ILE A 284 -16.20 37.47 -24.80
N ASP A 285 -15.12 37.03 -25.46
CA ASP A 285 -14.98 35.62 -25.87
C ASP A 285 -14.08 34.75 -24.98
N MET A 286 -13.52 35.31 -23.89
CA MET A 286 -12.62 34.56 -23.00
C MET A 286 -13.31 33.90 -21.80
N TRP A 287 -14.64 34.07 -21.64
CA TRP A 287 -15.39 33.45 -20.54
C TRP A 287 -16.04 32.11 -20.90
N HIS A 288 -16.24 31.80 -22.18
CA HIS A 288 -16.85 30.54 -22.60
C HIS A 288 -15.85 29.38 -22.80
N ILE A 289 -14.54 29.65 -22.86
CA ILE A 289 -13.48 28.62 -22.96
C ILE A 289 -12.87 28.30 -21.58
N ALA A 290 -13.10 29.12 -20.55
CA ALA A 290 -12.62 28.90 -19.18
C ALA A 290 -13.52 27.97 -18.34
N LEU A 291 -14.69 27.58 -18.85
CA LEU A 291 -15.49 26.48 -18.31
C LEU A 291 -15.10 25.16 -18.98
N GLY A 292 -13.80 24.84 -18.91
CA GLY A 292 -13.36 23.46 -18.95
C GLY A 292 -14.08 22.75 -17.81
N ILE A 293 -14.85 21.72 -18.18
CA ILE A 293 -15.62 20.84 -17.29
C ILE A 293 -14.76 20.48 -16.08
N ARG A 294 -14.88 21.26 -15.00
CA ARG A 294 -14.53 20.81 -13.66
C ARG A 294 -15.62 19.82 -13.35
N HIS A 295 -15.30 18.54 -13.53
CA HIS A 295 -15.90 17.55 -12.68
C HIS A 295 -15.66 18.06 -11.25
N ASP A 296 -16.71 18.54 -10.60
CA ASP A 296 -16.77 18.69 -9.16
C ASP A 296 -16.55 17.29 -8.58
N GLU A 297 -15.29 16.88 -8.49
CA GLU A 297 -14.91 15.84 -7.57
C GLU A 297 -15.21 16.40 -6.18
N PRO A 298 -16.09 15.75 -5.40
CA PRO A 298 -16.39 16.22 -4.06
C PRO A 298 -15.08 16.30 -3.28
N ASP A 299 -14.81 17.44 -2.67
CA ASP A 299 -13.66 17.66 -1.80
C ASP A 299 -13.57 16.50 -0.81
N PHE A 300 -12.59 15.63 -1.05
CA PHE A 300 -12.30 14.54 -0.16
C PHE A 300 -11.71 15.10 1.13
N PRO A 301 -12.03 14.52 2.30
CA PRO A 301 -11.29 14.83 3.52
C PRO A 301 -9.79 14.59 3.28
N GLU A 302 -8.92 15.49 3.74
CA GLU A 302 -7.46 15.45 3.48
C GLU A 302 -6.77 14.12 3.87
N TRP A 303 -7.39 13.27 4.69
CA TRP A 303 -6.85 11.95 5.06
C TRP A 303 -7.19 10.83 4.05
N PHE A 304 -7.98 11.14 3.01
CA PHE A 304 -8.30 10.22 1.92
C PHE A 304 -7.22 10.21 0.82
N TYR A 305 -6.43 11.29 0.71
CA TYR A 305 -5.18 11.35 -0.06
C TYR A 305 -3.98 10.97 0.82
#